data_AF-A0A1E4ZQ48-F1
#
_entry.id   AF-A0A1E4ZQ48-F1
#
_cell.length_a   1.000
_cell.length_b   1.000
_cell.length_c   1.000
_cell.angle_alpha   90.00
_cell.angle_beta   90.00
_cell.angle_gamma   90.00
#
_symmetry.space_group_name_H-M   'P 1'
#
loop_
_entity.id
_entity.type
_entity.pdbx_description
1 polymer ?
#
loop_
_entity_poly.entity_id
_entity_poly.type
_entity_poly.pdbx_seq_one_letter_code
_entity_poly.pdbx_strand_id
1 'polypeptide(L)'
;MVIITDSPPILKAQEIVLEFILKSHPLDCPVCDQGGSCDLQNYSYQFGSNRSRFFYEKSTVKIKSWGVLINTIMTRCISCTRCTRFNLEYIENKYLGLVGRGNSSEISIFQQKLLKSIFSGNLVDLCPVGAFSSKSFK
;
A
#
# COMPACT_ATOMS: atom_id res chain seq x y z
N MET A 1 24.27 1.90 -22.79
CA MET A 1 23.32 0.96 -22.16
C MET A 1 22.10 0.89 -23.07
N VAL A 2 21.69 -0.32 -23.50
CA VAL A 2 20.45 -0.51 -24.27
C VAL A 2 19.40 -1.04 -23.31
N ILE A 3 18.25 -0.36 -23.22
CA ILE A 3 17.15 -0.73 -22.32
C ILE A 3 16.04 -1.29 -23.19
N ILE A 4 15.70 -2.56 -22.98
CA ILE A 4 14.58 -3.22 -23.64
C ILE A 4 13.60 -3.55 -22.53
N THR A 5 12.42 -2.94 -22.50
CA THR A 5 11.43 -3.09 -21.42
C THR A 5 10.50 -4.29 -21.62
N ASP A 6 10.32 -4.72 -22.86
CA ASP A 6 9.23 -5.65 -23.23
C ASP A 6 9.75 -7.07 -23.51
N SER A 7 10.93 -7.39 -22.98
CA SER A 7 11.53 -8.72 -23.18
C SER A 7 10.81 -9.78 -22.33
N PRO A 8 10.71 -11.04 -22.79
CA PRO A 8 10.10 -12.14 -22.03
C PRO A 8 10.55 -12.27 -20.56
N PRO A 9 11.84 -12.11 -20.19
CA PRO A 9 12.24 -12.18 -18.78
C PRO A 9 11.69 -11.03 -17.93
N ILE A 10 11.48 -9.84 -18.51
CA ILE A 10 10.97 -8.67 -17.78
C ILE A 10 9.48 -8.83 -17.51
N LEU A 11 8.70 -9.25 -18.51
CA LEU A 11 7.27 -9.52 -18.34
C LEU A 11 7.05 -10.58 -17.26
N LYS A 12 7.85 -11.65 -17.28
CA LYS A 12 7.80 -12.68 -16.24
C LYS A 12 8.19 -12.15 -14.85
N ALA A 13 9.15 -11.23 -14.76
CA ALA A 13 9.51 -10.61 -13.49
C ALA A 13 8.38 -9.74 -12.93
N GLN A 14 7.69 -8.97 -13.78
CA GLN A 14 6.54 -8.16 -13.40
C GLN A 14 5.39 -9.03 -12.88
N GLU A 15 5.04 -10.11 -13.59
CA GLU A 15 4.02 -11.07 -13.16
C GLU A 15 4.33 -11.64 -11.76
N ILE A 16 5.57 -12.05 -11.52
CA ILE A 16 6.01 -12.64 -10.25
C ILE A 16 5.93 -11.63 -9.11
N VAL A 17 6.36 -10.39 -9.33
CA VAL A 17 6.28 -9.33 -8.31
C VAL A 17 4.83 -9.05 -7.94
N LEU A 18 3.95 -8.95 -8.94
CA LEU A 18 2.52 -8.76 -8.70
C LEU A 18 1.89 -9.93 -7.96
N GLU A 19 2.27 -11.17 -8.28
CA GLU A 19 1.81 -12.36 -7.55
C GLU A 19 2.21 -12.31 -6.06
N PHE A 20 3.43 -11.88 -5.74
CA PHE A 20 3.87 -11.74 -4.35
C PHE A 20 3.14 -10.63 -3.60
N ILE A 21 2.83 -9.51 -4.26
CA ILE A 21 2.05 -8.42 -3.65
C ILE A 21 0.62 -8.90 -3.39
N LEU A 22 -0.01 -9.53 -4.38
CA LEU A 22 -1.39 -10.03 -4.28
C LEU A 22 -1.51 -11.22 -3.33
N LYS A 23 -0.41 -11.92 -3.02
CA LYS A 23 -0.38 -12.99 -2.01
C LYS A 23 -0.90 -12.50 -0.66
N SER A 24 -0.38 -11.39 -0.14
CA SER A 24 -0.78 -10.83 1.16
C SER A 24 -1.92 -9.81 1.07
N HIS A 25 -2.23 -9.25 -0.10
CA HIS A 25 -3.27 -8.24 -0.26
C HIS A 25 -4.70 -8.81 -0.09
N PRO A 26 -5.61 -8.14 0.64
CA PRO A 26 -6.98 -8.59 0.87
C PRO A 26 -7.87 -8.45 -0.38
N LEU A 27 -9.00 -9.16 -0.41
CA LEU A 27 -10.00 -9.10 -1.49
C LEU A 27 -11.02 -7.98 -1.23
N ASP A 28 -10.51 -6.77 -0.97
CA ASP A 28 -11.31 -5.64 -0.50
C ASP A 28 -11.74 -4.68 -1.64
N CYS A 29 -11.39 -4.96 -2.90
CA CYS A 29 -11.68 -4.08 -4.03
C CYS A 29 -13.11 -3.50 -4.07
N PRO A 30 -14.20 -4.25 -3.81
CA PRO A 30 -15.56 -3.69 -3.86
C PRO A 30 -15.89 -2.71 -2.72
N VAL A 31 -15.15 -2.77 -1.61
CA VAL A 31 -15.34 -1.91 -0.42
C VAL A 31 -14.16 -0.94 -0.24
N CYS A 32 -13.29 -0.86 -1.25
CA CYS A 32 -12.11 -0.01 -1.24
C CYS A 32 -12.45 1.31 -1.93
N ASP A 33 -12.22 2.43 -1.24
CA ASP A 33 -12.52 3.77 -1.78
C ASP A 33 -11.66 4.11 -3.01
N GLN A 34 -10.47 3.51 -3.12
CA GLN A 34 -9.62 3.62 -4.30
C GLN A 34 -9.94 2.57 -5.39
N GLY A 35 -11.00 1.78 -5.23
CA GLY A 35 -11.43 0.82 -6.26
C GLY A 35 -11.70 1.55 -7.58
N GLY A 36 -11.05 1.12 -8.66
CA GLY A 36 -11.13 1.76 -9.98
C GLY A 36 -10.05 2.79 -10.27
N SER A 37 -9.44 3.42 -9.25
CA SER A 37 -8.30 4.34 -9.40
C SER A 37 -7.00 3.80 -8.79
N CYS A 38 -7.00 2.56 -8.30
CA CYS A 38 -5.88 1.93 -7.62
C CYS A 38 -4.77 1.52 -8.61
N ASP A 39 -3.54 1.98 -8.38
CA ASP A 39 -2.38 1.62 -9.20
C ASP A 39 -2.15 0.10 -9.21
N LEU A 40 -2.29 -0.56 -8.04
CA LEU A 40 -2.12 -2.01 -7.95
C LEU A 40 -3.13 -2.77 -8.80
N GLN A 41 -4.37 -2.28 -8.86
CA GLN A 41 -5.40 -2.87 -9.70
C GLN A 41 -5.05 -2.72 -11.19
N ASN A 42 -4.61 -1.53 -11.59
CA ASN A 42 -4.23 -1.23 -12.96
C ASN A 42 -3.00 -2.04 -13.40
N TYR A 43 -1.97 -2.13 -12.56
CA TYR A 43 -0.80 -2.96 -12.84
C TYR A 43 -1.13 -4.44 -12.88
N SER A 44 -1.99 -4.92 -11.98
CA SER A 44 -2.46 -6.32 -12.02
C SER A 44 -3.26 -6.62 -13.28
N TYR A 45 -3.99 -5.64 -13.82
CA TYR A 45 -4.72 -5.82 -15.07
C TYR A 45 -3.79 -5.84 -16.30
N GLN A 46 -2.75 -4.99 -16.30
CA GLN A 46 -1.84 -4.85 -17.43
C GLN A 46 -0.74 -5.93 -17.49
N PHE A 47 -0.15 -6.27 -16.34
CA PHE A 47 1.05 -7.13 -16.26
C PHE A 47 0.84 -8.34 -15.32
N GLY A 48 -0.30 -8.45 -14.67
CA GLY A 48 -0.59 -9.54 -13.74
C GLY A 48 -1.07 -10.80 -14.44
N SER A 49 -0.91 -11.95 -13.77
CA SER A 49 -1.50 -13.20 -14.24
C SER A 49 -2.99 -13.24 -13.93
N ASN A 50 -3.77 -13.91 -14.80
CA ASN A 50 -5.23 -14.00 -14.66
C ASN A 50 -5.71 -14.83 -13.45
N ARG A 51 -4.82 -15.57 -12.78
CA ARG A 51 -5.19 -16.51 -11.71
C ARG A 51 -4.21 -16.48 -10.55
N SER A 52 -4.75 -16.51 -9.34
CA SER A 52 -3.98 -16.74 -8.12
C SER A 52 -3.62 -18.21 -7.99
N ARG A 53 -2.38 -18.50 -7.56
CA ARG A 53 -1.95 -19.83 -7.08
C ARG A 53 -1.94 -19.93 -5.55
N PHE A 54 -2.26 -18.84 -4.86
CA PHE A 54 -2.25 -18.77 -3.40
C PHE A 54 -3.63 -19.10 -2.83
N PHE A 55 -3.71 -20.20 -2.08
CA PHE A 55 -4.94 -20.72 -1.48
C PHE A 55 -4.95 -20.69 0.06
N TYR A 56 -3.90 -20.14 0.68
CA TYR A 56 -3.78 -20.07 2.13
C TYR A 56 -4.38 -18.77 2.69
N GLU A 57 -4.53 -18.72 4.00
CA GLU A 57 -5.00 -17.54 4.70
C GLU A 57 -4.05 -16.34 4.51
N LYS A 58 -4.67 -15.18 4.27
CA LYS A 58 -3.97 -13.92 4.10
C LYS A 58 -3.72 -13.27 5.45
N SER A 59 -2.58 -12.60 5.58
CA SER A 59 -2.25 -11.84 6.78
C SER A 59 -3.19 -10.64 6.93
N THR A 60 -3.79 -10.49 8.11
CA THR A 60 -4.61 -9.32 8.44
C THR A 60 -3.96 -8.48 9.54
N VAL A 61 -4.01 -7.17 9.38
CA VAL A 61 -3.54 -6.18 10.35
C VAL A 61 -4.73 -5.51 11.01
N LYS A 62 -4.64 -5.25 12.32
CA LYS A 62 -5.70 -4.52 13.04
C LYS A 62 -5.81 -3.09 12.51
N ILE A 63 -7.05 -2.64 12.32
CA ILE A 63 -7.33 -1.24 11.96
C ILE A 63 -6.90 -0.35 13.12
N LYS A 64 -6.09 0.67 12.82
CA LYS A 64 -5.60 1.67 13.78
C LYS A 64 -6.12 3.03 13.34
N SER A 65 -6.43 3.92 14.27
CA SER A 65 -6.82 5.30 13.96
C SER A 65 -5.63 6.24 14.14
N TRP A 66 -5.23 6.93 13.06
CA TRP A 66 -4.02 7.78 13.07
C TRP A 66 -4.31 9.28 13.04
N GLY A 67 -5.57 9.68 12.95
CA GLY A 67 -5.97 11.08 12.83
C GLY A 67 -7.47 11.26 12.64
N VAL A 68 -7.90 12.52 12.52
CA VAL A 68 -9.29 12.90 12.20
C VAL A 68 -9.51 12.99 10.68
N LEU A 69 -8.47 13.30 9.91
CA LEU A 69 -8.57 13.51 8.46
C LEU A 69 -8.51 12.21 7.64
N ILE A 70 -7.74 11.22 8.12
CA ILE A 70 -7.39 10.03 7.35
C ILE A 70 -7.91 8.78 8.08
N ASN A 71 -8.46 7.86 7.30
CA ASN A 71 -8.81 6.52 7.69
C ASN A 71 -7.77 5.54 7.15
N THR A 72 -7.38 4.58 7.97
CA THR A 72 -6.19 3.75 7.76
C THR A 72 -6.54 2.27 7.85
N ILE A 73 -6.47 1.59 6.71
CA ILE A 73 -6.76 0.16 6.56
C ILE A 73 -5.47 -0.54 6.12
N MET A 74 -4.64 -0.89 7.10
CA MET A 74 -3.28 -1.37 6.85
C MET A 74 -3.20 -2.79 6.26
N THR A 75 -4.29 -3.56 6.29
CA THR A 75 -4.39 -4.85 5.56
C THR A 75 -4.11 -4.67 4.07
N ARG A 76 -4.51 -3.53 3.49
CA ARG A 76 -4.35 -3.21 2.07
C ARG A 76 -2.94 -2.72 1.72
N CYS A 77 -2.11 -2.40 2.72
CA CYS A 77 -0.79 -1.83 2.50
C CYS A 77 0.18 -2.88 1.92
N ILE A 78 0.92 -2.49 0.89
CA ILE A 78 1.93 -3.34 0.22
C ILE A 78 3.36 -3.05 0.68
N SER A 79 3.51 -2.40 1.83
CA SER A 79 4.81 -2.03 2.45
C SER A 79 5.82 -1.33 1.50
N CYS A 80 5.34 -0.57 0.51
CA CYS A 80 6.18 0.16 -0.45
C CYS A 80 7.01 1.30 0.17
N THR A 81 6.77 1.68 1.44
CA THR A 81 7.45 2.76 2.19
C THR A 81 7.38 4.17 1.57
N ARG A 82 6.55 4.42 0.54
CA ARG A 82 6.35 5.78 -0.01
C ARG A 82 5.88 6.77 1.06
N CYS A 83 4.91 6.38 1.89
CA CYS A 83 4.36 7.24 2.94
C CYS A 83 5.36 7.54 4.06
N THR A 84 6.23 6.60 4.43
CA THR A 84 7.25 6.81 5.47
C THR A 84 8.33 7.76 4.95
N ARG A 85 8.73 7.61 3.69
CA ARG A 85 9.66 8.53 3.02
C ARG A 85 9.09 9.94 2.92
N PHE A 86 7.84 10.09 2.49
CA PHE A 86 7.18 11.39 2.42
C PHE A 86 7.13 12.09 3.78
N ASN A 87 6.78 11.36 4.85
CA ASN A 87 6.76 11.93 6.19
C ASN A 87 8.16 12.34 6.66
N LEU A 88 9.18 11.54 6.36
CA LEU A 88 10.56 11.81 6.77
C LEU A 88 11.19 12.97 5.98
N GLU A 89 11.01 13.00 4.67
CA GLU A 89 11.65 13.93 3.75
C GLU A 89 10.93 15.30 3.68
N TYR A 90 9.59 15.32 3.69
CA TYR A 90 8.81 16.55 3.48
C TYR A 90 8.15 17.11 4.74
N ILE A 91 7.64 16.25 5.62
CA ILE A 91 6.97 16.67 6.87
C ILE A 91 8.00 16.78 8.01
N GLU A 92 9.23 16.29 7.80
CA GLU A 92 10.29 16.14 8.81
C GLU A 92 9.82 15.39 10.07
N ASN A 93 8.79 14.57 9.91
CA ASN A 93 8.15 13.84 10.99
C ASN A 93 8.54 12.36 10.93
N LYS A 94 9.20 11.91 11.99
CA LYS A 94 9.74 10.55 12.11
C LYS A 94 8.78 9.57 12.80
N TYR A 95 7.51 9.95 13.02
CA TYR A 95 6.57 9.09 13.74
C TYR A 95 6.05 7.92 12.90
N LEU A 96 5.92 8.06 11.58
CA LEU A 96 5.48 7.00 10.68
C LEU A 96 6.67 6.16 10.21
N GLY A 97 6.65 4.86 10.52
CA GLY A 97 7.74 3.95 10.15
C GLY A 97 7.25 2.54 9.84
N LEU A 98 8.17 1.70 9.37
CA LEU A 98 7.96 0.27 9.26
C LEU A 98 8.33 -0.39 10.59
N VAL A 99 7.40 -1.14 11.18
CA VAL A 99 7.58 -1.87 12.43
C VAL A 99 7.47 -3.36 12.15
N GLY A 100 8.26 -4.17 12.85
CA GLY A 100 8.32 -5.62 12.63
C GLY A 100 9.33 -6.03 11.54
N ARG A 101 9.28 -7.30 11.12
CA ARG A 101 10.23 -7.87 10.15
C ARG A 101 9.56 -8.94 9.28
N GLY A 102 9.95 -9.00 8.01
CA GLY A 102 9.43 -10.00 7.07
C GLY A 102 7.94 -9.80 6.79
N ASN A 103 7.18 -10.89 6.71
CA ASN A 103 5.75 -10.83 6.40
C ASN A 103 4.88 -10.21 7.51
N SER A 104 5.38 -10.11 8.74
CA SER A 104 4.70 -9.41 9.83
C SER A 104 5.08 -7.94 9.92
N SER A 105 5.76 -7.40 8.91
CA SER A 105 6.06 -5.96 8.85
C SER A 105 4.80 -5.15 8.59
N GLU A 106 4.61 -4.10 9.38
CA GLU A 106 3.48 -3.19 9.26
C GLU A 106 3.98 -1.74 9.26
N ILE A 107 3.39 -0.91 8.40
CA ILE A 107 3.58 0.53 8.54
C ILE A 107 2.73 0.98 9.72
N SER A 108 3.35 1.62 10.70
CA SER A 108 2.64 2.07 11.89
C SER A 108 3.34 3.28 12.51
N ILE A 109 2.68 3.87 13.50
CA ILE A 109 3.20 5.03 14.22
C ILE A 109 3.80 4.55 15.54
N PHE A 110 5.06 4.90 15.81
CA PHE A 110 5.82 4.37 16.95
C PHE A 110 5.36 4.94 18.30
N GLN A 111 4.76 6.14 18.31
CA GLN A 111 4.07 6.72 19.47
C GLN A 111 2.59 6.87 19.13
N GLN A 112 1.69 6.77 20.12
CA GLN A 112 0.24 7.07 19.96
C GLN A 112 -0.04 8.56 19.66
N LYS A 113 0.88 9.25 19.00
CA LYS A 113 0.69 10.60 18.49
C LYS A 113 -0.04 10.51 17.16
N LEU A 114 -1.15 11.22 17.06
CA LEU A 114 -1.87 11.41 15.81
C LEU A 114 -0.97 12.11 14.79
N LEU A 115 -1.14 11.80 13.50
CA LEU A 115 -0.53 12.53 12.40
C LEU A 115 -1.12 13.95 12.36
N LYS A 116 -0.51 14.86 13.13
CA LYS A 116 -0.87 16.27 13.18
C LYS A 116 0.06 17.05 12.26
N SER A 117 -0.22 17.02 10.97
CA SER A 117 0.41 17.92 10.00
C SER A 117 -0.62 18.39 8.98
N ILE A 118 -0.45 19.61 8.48
CA ILE A 118 -1.32 20.19 7.44
C ILE A 118 -1.25 19.33 6.17
N PHE A 119 -0.06 18.81 5.86
CA PHE A 119 0.19 17.95 4.70
C PHE A 119 -0.18 16.48 4.89
N SER A 120 -0.72 16.08 6.06
CA SER A 120 -1.06 14.68 6.32
C SER A 120 -2.08 14.14 5.32
N GLY A 121 -3.03 14.97 4.85
CA GLY A 121 -4.04 14.60 3.85
C GLY A 121 -3.44 14.10 2.54
N ASN A 122 -2.28 14.61 2.14
CA ASN A 122 -1.60 14.23 0.89
C ASN A 122 -1.10 12.77 0.89
N LEU A 123 -1.11 12.10 2.05
CA LEU A 123 -0.81 10.67 2.14
C LEU A 123 -1.84 9.79 1.41
N VAL A 124 -3.08 10.27 1.27
CA VAL A 124 -4.13 9.57 0.52
C VAL A 124 -3.75 9.48 -0.96
N ASP A 125 -3.34 10.59 -1.55
CA ASP A 125 -2.96 10.67 -2.97
C ASP A 125 -1.63 9.98 -3.26
N LEU A 126 -0.70 10.04 -2.30
CA LEU A 126 0.61 9.40 -2.43
C LEU A 126 0.54 7.86 -2.35
N CYS A 127 -0.52 7.32 -1.74
CA CYS A 127 -0.63 5.88 -1.57
C CYS A 127 -1.08 5.21 -2.88
N PRO A 128 -0.29 4.25 -3.42
CA PRO A 128 -0.67 3.55 -4.65
C PRO A 128 -1.81 2.52 -4.44
N VAL A 129 -2.27 2.37 -3.20
CA VAL A 129 -3.30 1.43 -2.78
C VAL A 129 -4.22 2.10 -1.77
N GLY A 130 -5.44 1.58 -1.59
CA GLY A 130 -6.41 2.13 -0.65
C GLY A 130 -6.14 1.84 0.83
N ALA A 131 -4.87 1.88 1.25
CA ALA A 131 -4.48 1.76 2.65
C ALA A 131 -4.73 3.06 3.43
N PHE A 132 -4.57 4.21 2.77
CA PHE A 132 -4.98 5.52 3.26
C PHE A 132 -6.22 5.98 2.48
N SER A 133 -7.23 6.44 3.21
CA SER A 133 -8.47 7.00 2.65
C SER A 133 -8.84 8.27 3.43
N SER A 134 -9.48 9.24 2.78
CA SER A 134 -9.97 10.43 3.48
C SER A 134 -11.24 10.07 4.26
N LYS A 135 -11.32 10.54 5.52
CA LYS A 135 -12.52 10.33 6.35
C LYS A 135 -13.72 11.16 5.90
N SER A 136 -13.46 12.31 5.30
CA SER A 136 -14.49 13.28 4.89
C SER A 136 -15.23 12.91 3.61
N PHE A 137 -14.61 12.11 2.73
CA PHE A 137 -15.23 11.63 1.49
C PHE A 137 -16.02 10.33 1.67
N LYS A 138 -15.99 9.77 2.88
CA LYS A 138 -16.55 8.46 3.21
C LYS A 138 -17.88 8.60 3.93
#